data_AF-A0A942H577-F1
#
_entry.id   AF-A0A942H577-F1
#
_cell.length_a   1.000
_cell.length_b   1.000
_cell.length_c   1.000
_cell.angle_alpha   90.00
_cell.angle_beta   90.00
_cell.angle_gamma   90.00
#
_symmetry.space_group_name_H-M   'P 1'
#
loop_
_entity.id
_entity.type
_entity.pdbx_description
1 polymer ?
#
loop_
_entity_poly.entity_id
_entity_poly.type
_entity_poly.pdbx_seq_one_letter_code
_entity_poly.pdbx_strand_id
1 'polypeptide(L)' 'MESPVQQPAAEESLPRIENATLIIPFNSPERYHYWKISGDRLTIWQILTELNAPPEVRANYERDYSK' A
#
# COMPACT_ATOMS: atom_id res chain seq x y z
N MET A 1 32.25 -0.78 22.03
CA MET A 1 31.32 0.34 21.79
C MET A 1 30.82 0.16 20.38
N GLU A 2 29.67 -0.48 20.21
CA GLU A 2 29.06 -0.64 18.88
C GLU A 2 28.41 0.70 18.50
N SER A 3 28.91 1.33 17.44
CA SER A 3 28.31 2.52 16.86
C SER A 3 26.89 2.21 16.40
N PRO A 4 25.92 3.12 16.59
CA PRO A 4 24.57 2.91 16.09
C PRO A 4 24.65 2.87 14.56
N VAL A 5 24.23 1.74 13.96
CA VAL A 5 23.98 1.67 12.52
C VAL A 5 22.86 2.67 12.25
N GLN A 6 23.22 3.85 11.73
CA GLN A 6 22.26 4.76 11.15
C GLN A 6 21.72 4.06 9.91
N GLN A 7 20.62 3.33 10.07
CA GLN A 7 19.85 2.85 8.93
C GLN A 7 19.50 4.08 8.11
N PRO A 8 19.81 4.12 6.80
CA PRO A 8 19.39 5.22 5.96
C PRO A 8 17.88 5.38 6.15
N ALA A 9 17.40 6.61 6.36
CA ALA A 9 15.98 6.89 6.39
C ALA A 9 15.39 6.26 5.12
N ALA A 10 14.66 5.16 5.27
CA ALA A 10 14.20 4.39 4.13
C ALA A 10 13.32 5.34 3.31
N GLU A 11 13.77 5.69 2.10
CA GLU A 11 13.04 6.60 1.23
C GLU A 11 11.59 6.11 1.13
N GLU A 12 10.66 6.94 1.58
CA GLU A 12 9.25 6.55 1.66
C GLU A 12 8.79 6.08 0.28
N SER A 13 8.33 4.84 0.21
CA SER A 13 7.97 4.21 -1.06
C SER A 13 6.46 4.21 -1.20
N LEU A 14 5.96 4.89 -2.22
CA LEU A 14 4.53 4.92 -2.52
C LEU A 14 4.03 3.54 -2.98
N PRO A 15 2.75 3.21 -2.71
CA PRO A 15 2.12 2.06 -3.33
C PRO A 15 2.20 2.11 -4.85
N ARG A 16 2.23 0.95 -5.49
CA ARG A 16 2.29 0.83 -6.94
C ARG A 16 1.53 -0.39 -7.44
N ILE A 17 1.20 -0.36 -8.72
CA ILE A 17 0.66 -1.51 -9.43
C ILE A 17 1.79 -2.19 -10.19
N GLU A 18 1.94 -3.50 -9.99
CA GLU A 18 2.91 -4.33 -10.69
C GLU A 18 2.24 -5.66 -11.04
N ASN A 19 2.35 -6.11 -12.29
CA ASN A 19 1.75 -7.37 -12.76
C ASN A 19 0.27 -7.54 -12.34
N ALA A 20 -0.53 -6.50 -12.59
CA ALA A 20 -1.95 -6.42 -12.21
C ALA A 20 -2.24 -6.61 -10.69
N THR A 21 -1.25 -6.36 -9.84
CA THR A 21 -1.31 -6.54 -8.38
C THR A 21 -0.92 -5.24 -7.67
N LEU A 22 -1.65 -4.91 -6.60
CA LEU A 22 -1.35 -3.81 -5.70
C LEU A 22 -0.19 -4.20 -4.75
N ILE A 23 0.91 -3.46 -4.83
CA ILE A 23 2.07 -3.59 -3.95
C ILE A 23 2.11 -2.39 -3.02
N ILE A 24 2.04 -2.63 -1.71
CA ILE A 24 2.15 -1.60 -0.67
C ILE A 24 3.41 -1.88 0.17
N PRO A 25 4.49 -1.11 -0.01
CA PRO A 25 5.71 -1.25 0.77
C PRO A 25 5.49 -0.99 2.28
N PHE A 26 6.25 -1.66 3.15
CA PHE A 26 6.15 -1.43 4.61
C PHE A 26 6.55 -0.01 5.03
N ASN A 27 7.45 0.63 4.28
CA ASN A 27 7.86 2.02 4.46
C ASN A 27 6.96 3.02 3.70
N SER A 28 5.80 2.60 3.18
CA SER A 28 4.82 3.53 2.63
C SER A 28 4.14 4.32 3.75
N PRO A 29 3.57 5.50 3.45
CA PRO A 29 2.77 6.25 4.41
C PRO A 29 1.69 5.38 5.04
N GLU A 30 1.47 5.50 6.35
CA GLU A 30 0.60 4.59 7.09
C GLU A 30 -0.84 4.54 6.56
N ARG A 31 -1.32 5.63 5.94
CA ARG A 31 -2.65 5.69 5.33
C ARG A 31 -2.90 4.59 4.30
N TYR A 32 -1.85 4.02 3.71
CA TYR A 32 -1.91 2.95 2.73
C TYR A 32 -1.91 1.54 3.36
N HIS A 33 -1.59 1.40 4.65
CA HIS A 33 -1.57 0.11 5.34
C HIS A 33 -2.98 -0.30 5.75
N TYR A 34 -3.81 -0.66 4.76
CA TYR A 34 -5.23 -1.01 4.96
C TYR A 34 -5.45 -2.15 5.96
N TRP A 35 -4.43 -2.97 6.24
CA TRP A 35 -4.45 -4.09 7.18
C TRP A 35 -4.22 -3.69 8.65
N LYS A 36 -3.89 -2.43 8.96
CA LYS A 36 -3.71 -1.96 10.34
C LYS A 36 -5.05 -1.49 10.93
N ILE A 37 -5.32 -1.88 12.18
CA ILE A 37 -6.60 -1.66 12.88
C ILE A 37 -6.79 -0.20 13.36
N SER A 38 -5.74 0.62 13.37
CA SER A 38 -5.74 1.97 13.95
C SER A 38 -5.48 3.08 12.92
N GLY A 39 -6.26 4.17 13.02
CA GLY A 39 -6.07 5.43 12.29
C GLY A 39 -7.00 5.63 11.09
N ASP A 40 -6.98 6.82 10.50
CA ASP A 40 -7.60 7.09 9.20
C ASP A 40 -6.77 6.41 8.09
N ARG A 41 -7.32 5.33 7.53
CA ARG A 41 -6.69 4.50 6.50
C ARG A 41 -7.55 4.47 5.25
N LEU A 42 -6.90 4.39 4.10
CA LEU A 42 -7.55 4.20 2.83
C LEU A 42 -7.97 2.72 2.69
N THR A 43 -9.17 2.51 2.18
CA THR A 43 -9.59 1.19 1.70
C THR A 43 -8.79 0.81 0.46
N ILE A 44 -8.68 -0.49 0.15
CA ILE A 44 -8.04 -0.95 -1.10
C ILE A 44 -8.61 -0.19 -2.31
N TRP A 45 -9.91 0.06 -2.36
CA TRP A 45 -10.56 0.84 -3.42
C TRP A 45 -10.08 2.28 -3.53
N GLN A 46 -9.91 2.97 -2.39
CA GLN A 46 -9.37 4.32 -2.39
C GLN A 46 -7.91 4.33 -2.86
N ILE A 47 -7.10 3.35 -2.44
CA ILE A 47 -5.71 3.22 -2.90
C ILE A 47 -5.66 2.99 -4.41
N LEU A 48 -6.44 2.04 -4.93
CA LEU A 48 -6.52 1.77 -6.38
C LEU A 48 -6.99 2.99 -7.18
N THR A 49 -7.88 3.79 -6.61
CA THR A 49 -8.35 5.04 -7.23
C THR A 49 -7.24 6.08 -7.28
N GLU A 50 -6.50 6.28 -6.19
CA GLU A 50 -5.36 7.20 -6.16
C GLU A 50 -4.24 6.81 -7.13
N LEU A 51 -3.99 5.50 -7.28
CA LEU A 51 -3.00 4.97 -8.21
C LEU A 51 -3.46 4.97 -9.68
N ASN A 52 -4.69 5.42 -9.95
CA ASN A 52 -5.33 5.31 -11.27
C ASN A 52 -5.22 3.89 -11.85
N ALA A 53 -5.47 2.88 -10.99
CA ALA A 53 -5.28 1.48 -11.34
C ALA A 53 -6.19 1.06 -12.50
N PRO A 54 -5.70 0.25 -13.46
CA PRO A 54 -6.48 -0.14 -14.61
C PRO A 54 -7.70 -1.00 -14.20
N PRO A 55 -8.77 -1.02 -15.01
CA PRO A 55 -10.01 -1.74 -14.69
C PRO A 55 -9.80 -3.23 -14.38
N GLU A 56 -8.86 -3.88 -15.06
CA GLU A 56 -8.49 -5.29 -14.83
C GLU A 56 -7.97 -5.54 -13.42
N VAL A 57 -7.20 -4.60 -12.87
CA VAL A 57 -6.68 -4.67 -11.49
C VAL A 57 -7.81 -4.46 -10.51
N ARG A 58 -8.65 -3.45 -10.76
CA ARG A 58 -9.83 -3.17 -9.93
C ARG A 58 -10.75 -4.39 -9.81
N ALA A 59 -10.97 -5.11 -10.91
CA ALA A 59 -11.78 -6.33 -10.93
C ALA A 59 -11.22 -7.46 -10.04
N ASN A 60 -9.90 -7.55 -9.88
CA ASN A 60 -9.27 -8.53 -8.99
C ASN A 60 -9.63 -8.29 -7.52
N TYR A 61 -9.77 -7.03 -7.12
CA TYR A 61 -10.05 -6.64 -5.73
C TYR A 61 -11.54 -6.45 -5.42
N GLU A 62 -12.42 -6.44 -6.43
CA GLU A 62 -13.87 -6.39 -6.26
C GLU A 62 -14.45 -7.71 -5.73
N ARG A 63 -13.84 -8.85 -6.10
CA ARG A 63 -14.28 -10.18 -5.66
C ARG A 63 -13.98 -10.48 -4.19
N ASP A 64 -12.91 -9.91 -3.65
CA ASP A 64 -12.47 -10.16 -2.26
C ASP A 64 -13.30 -9.38 -1.23
N TYR A 65 -13.99 -8.30 -1.62
CA TYR A 65 -14.84 -7.51 -0.72
C TYR A 65 -16.34 -7.87 -0.77
N SER A 66 -16.74 -8.89 -1.54
CA SER A 66 -18.13 -9.34 -1.67
C SER A 66 -18.45 -10.62 -0.88
N LYS A 67 -17.66 -10.97 0.14
CA LYS A 67 -17.89 -12.13 1.02
C LYS A 67 -18.01 -11.75 2.48
#